data_AF-A0A329VJU3-F1
#
_entry.id   AF-A0A329VJU3-F1
#
_cell.length_a   1.000
_cell.length_b   1.000
_cell.length_c   1.000
_cell.angle_alpha   90.00
_cell.angle_beta   90.00
_cell.angle_gamma   90.00
#
_symmetry.space_group_name_H-M   'P 1'
#
loop_
_entity.id
_entity.type
_entity.pdbx_description
1 polymer ?
#
loop_
_entity_poly.entity_id
_entity_poly.type
_entity_poly.pdbx_seq_one_letter_code
_entity_poly.pdbx_strand_id
1 'polypeptide(L)'
;MTEIWIVIIIFIVSLVIACSQKATWYRTVATVIASLIGGVGVLVLIVFWGGLLSSDSSSGCNDKSGGIYESKGKLCYNESEFSTLKDKANDKVTPVVNFTVLDKGKAIIHANDDNDYIILDKDDGLEIYPYEAYKSANQLNEDDSDNSVVANKINCHDFYMNDKYDGFTFPSTGSSLVHLYNVNGLVCYQGRDITSWVAGEGMKVTTAIIPDPKESLAIVTVEEEHPQTFESKSSIRVIYVTQNGLRGKKDIIRQRYTEDPKTTLSDMKIVGYNYEKGIVYFSVPAWAVSNALHAFTIPFDNDYSNIREKFITDGDLTFVNMSNLLGKPEYNKYIGSLIVEQSAIKEGEGRVYGQYLVSPEGKEICELNTEVDTWRVYLPCKE
;
A
#
# COMPACT_ATOMS: atom_id res chain seq x y z
N MET A 1 2.88 52.05 14.60
CA MET A 1 3.38 50.86 15.32
C MET A 1 2.88 50.79 16.77
N THR A 2 2.67 51.92 17.46
CA THR A 2 2.21 52.01 18.86
C THR A 2 0.73 51.62 19.10
N GLU A 3 -0.16 51.82 18.13
CA GLU A 3 -1.60 51.57 18.30
C GLU A 3 -1.96 50.07 18.31
N ILE A 4 -1.23 49.24 17.56
CA ILE A 4 -1.46 47.78 17.50
C ILE A 4 -1.12 47.11 18.84
N TRP A 5 -0.06 47.55 19.50
CA TRP A 5 0.35 47.02 20.81
C TRP A 5 -0.70 47.30 21.89
N ILE A 6 -1.37 48.45 21.83
CA ILE A 6 -2.44 48.80 22.78
C ILE A 6 -3.62 47.83 22.62
N VAL A 7 -4.01 47.50 21.39
CA VAL A 7 -5.11 46.56 21.13
C VAL A 7 -4.77 45.15 21.60
N ILE A 8 -3.52 44.70 21.39
CA ILE A 8 -3.04 43.39 21.86
C ILE A 8 -3.05 43.31 23.39
N ILE A 9 -2.59 44.37 24.07
CA ILE A 9 -2.58 44.41 25.54
C ILE A 9 -4.02 44.36 26.09
N ILE A 10 -4.94 45.12 25.51
CA ILE A 10 -6.37 45.11 25.89
C ILE A 10 -6.98 43.72 25.69
N PHE A 11 -6.64 43.04 24.59
CA PHE A 11 -7.10 41.67 24.33
C PHE A 11 -6.60 40.67 25.37
N ILE A 12 -5.30 40.67 25.66
CA ILE A 12 -4.68 39.75 26.63
C ILE A 12 -5.27 39.98 28.04
N VAL A 13 -5.39 41.23 28.47
CA VAL A 13 -5.99 41.57 29.78
C VAL A 13 -7.46 41.10 29.84
N SER A 14 -8.22 41.29 28.77
CA SER A 14 -9.62 40.84 28.70
C SER A 14 -9.75 39.31 28.75
N LEU A 15 -8.82 38.58 28.11
CA LEU A 15 -8.81 37.12 28.09
C LEU A 15 -8.47 36.53 29.47
N VAL A 16 -7.50 37.14 30.18
CA VAL A 16 -7.17 36.77 31.57
C VAL A 16 -8.35 37.01 32.51
N ILE A 17 -9.07 38.13 32.34
CA ILE A 17 -10.26 38.44 33.16
C ILE A 17 -11.42 37.48 32.83
N ALA A 18 -11.60 37.10 31.56
CA ALA A 18 -12.62 36.14 31.14
C ALA A 18 -12.40 34.74 31.74
N CYS A 19 -11.13 34.33 31.92
CA CYS A 19 -10.76 33.04 32.54
C CYS A 19 -10.78 33.06 34.08
N SER A 20 -11.12 34.18 34.73
CA SER A 20 -11.22 34.27 36.19
C SER A 20 -12.42 33.49 36.73
N GLN A 21 -12.18 32.71 37.79
CA GLN A 21 -13.18 31.83 38.43
C GLN A 21 -14.25 32.57 39.25
N LYS A 22 -14.10 33.89 39.49
CA LYS A 22 -15.08 34.68 40.27
C LYS A 22 -16.11 35.34 39.36
N ALA A 23 -17.37 34.89 39.47
CA ALA A 23 -18.49 35.44 38.72
C ALA A 23 -18.76 36.90 39.13
N THR A 24 -18.52 37.81 38.19
CA THR A 24 -18.65 39.26 38.38
C THR A 24 -19.08 39.90 37.08
N TRP A 25 -19.75 41.06 37.16
CA TRP A 25 -20.32 41.75 36.00
C TRP A 25 -19.28 42.17 34.95
N TYR A 26 -18.02 42.37 35.35
CA TYR A 26 -16.91 42.66 34.45
C TYR A 26 -16.46 41.45 33.61
N ARG A 27 -16.79 40.21 34.00
CA ARG A 27 -16.51 39.01 33.18
C ARG A 27 -17.35 39.01 31.90
N THR A 28 -18.61 39.41 31.98
CA THR A 28 -19.51 39.49 30.82
C THR A 28 -19.01 40.52 29.81
N VAL A 29 -18.58 41.70 30.30
CA VAL A 29 -18.01 42.76 29.46
C VAL A 29 -16.68 42.30 28.80
N ALA A 30 -15.79 41.67 29.57
CA ALA A 30 -14.52 41.16 29.05
C ALA A 30 -14.70 40.05 27.99
N THR A 31 -15.72 39.20 28.14
CA THR A 31 -16.02 38.13 27.16
C THR A 31 -16.51 38.71 25.83
N VAL A 32 -17.32 39.77 25.87
CA VAL A 32 -17.79 40.48 24.67
C VAL A 32 -16.64 41.22 23.96
N ILE A 33 -15.74 41.84 24.71
CA ILE A 33 -14.55 42.51 24.14
C ILE A 33 -13.60 41.48 23.49
N ALA A 34 -13.37 40.34 24.14
CA ALA A 34 -12.54 39.28 23.59
C ALA A 34 -13.14 38.66 22.33
N SER A 35 -14.47 38.51 22.24
CA SER A 35 -15.11 37.97 21.02
C SER A 35 -15.09 38.97 19.85
N LEU A 36 -15.27 40.27 20.13
CA LEU A 36 -15.20 41.33 19.11
C LEU A 36 -13.79 41.49 18.53
N ILE A 37 -12.76 41.47 19.37
CA ILE A 37 -11.36 41.59 18.92
C ILE A 37 -10.87 40.27 18.31
N GLY A 38 -11.28 39.11 18.85
CA GLY A 38 -10.94 37.79 18.31
C GLY A 38 -11.53 37.53 16.92
N GLY A 39 -12.74 38.02 16.65
CA GLY A 39 -13.40 37.89 15.34
C GLY A 39 -12.75 38.71 14.23
N VAL A 40 -12.12 39.84 14.56
CA VAL A 40 -11.44 40.73 13.59
C VAL A 40 -9.94 40.45 13.52
N GLY A 41 -9.31 39.99 14.61
CA GLY A 41 -7.87 39.70 14.69
C GLY A 41 -7.40 38.48 13.89
N VAL A 42 -8.26 37.47 13.70
CA VAL A 42 -7.92 36.28 12.89
C VAL A 42 -7.77 36.61 11.41
N LEU A 43 -8.53 37.59 10.90
CA LEU A 43 -8.44 38.03 9.51
C LEU A 43 -7.17 38.86 9.21
N VAL A 44 -6.66 39.60 10.20
CA VAL A 44 -5.41 40.37 10.03
C VAL A 44 -4.16 39.48 10.20
N LEU A 45 -4.20 38.46 11.05
CA LEU A 45 -3.09 37.50 11.19
C LEU A 45 -2.91 36.60 9.96
N ILE A 46 -3.99 36.22 9.26
CA ILE A 46 -3.88 35.42 8.02
C ILE A 46 -3.26 36.25 6.88
N VAL A 47 -3.54 37.55 6.81
CA VAL A 47 -2.96 38.44 5.79
C VAL A 47 -1.53 38.87 6.14
N PHE A 48 -1.16 38.97 7.43
CA PHE A 48 0.19 39.36 7.84
C PHE A 48 1.19 38.18 7.96
N TRP A 49 0.73 36.95 8.17
CA TRP A 49 1.57 35.74 8.10
C TRP A 49 1.66 35.14 6.68
N GLY A 50 0.69 35.43 5.79
CA GLY A 50 0.75 35.02 4.39
C GLY A 50 1.75 35.83 3.54
N GLY A 51 2.24 36.98 4.04
CA GLY A 51 3.10 37.91 3.29
C GLY A 51 4.57 37.95 3.70
N LEU A 52 5.01 37.12 4.65
CA LEU A 52 6.36 37.17 5.25
C LEU A 52 7.11 35.82 5.21
N LEU A 53 6.77 34.98 4.22
CA LEU A 53 7.59 33.84 3.80
C LEU A 53 7.90 33.98 2.31
N SER A 54 8.70 34.98 2.00
CA SER A 54 9.52 35.00 0.80
C SER A 54 10.90 35.49 1.21
N SER A 55 11.92 34.75 0.77
CA SER A 55 13.36 34.96 0.96
C SER A 55 13.94 34.52 2.31
N ASP A 56 14.15 33.21 2.45
CA ASP A 56 15.43 32.76 3.00
C ASP A 56 16.13 31.89 1.95
N SER A 57 17.17 32.46 1.36
CA SER A 57 18.04 31.87 0.35
C SER A 57 19.11 31.02 1.02
N SER A 58 18.73 29.84 1.51
CA SER A 58 19.70 28.76 1.74
C SER A 58 19.33 27.59 0.83
N SER A 59 20.27 27.19 -0.03
CA SER A 59 20.13 26.06 -0.95
C SER A 59 19.70 24.81 -0.18
N GLY A 60 18.54 24.25 -0.54
CA GLY A 60 18.04 23.00 0.05
C GLY A 60 18.89 21.78 -0.31
N CYS A 61 19.83 21.94 -1.24
CA CYS A 61 20.71 20.89 -1.74
C CYS A 61 22.03 20.88 -0.94
N ASN A 62 22.10 20.05 0.11
CA ASN A 62 23.29 19.94 0.98
C ASN A 62 23.94 18.54 0.96
N ASP A 63 23.56 17.66 0.03
CA ASP A 63 24.13 16.32 -0.01
C ASP A 63 25.39 16.29 -0.89
N LYS A 64 26.51 15.89 -0.28
CA LYS A 64 27.80 15.68 -0.95
C LYS A 64 27.94 14.29 -1.56
N SER A 65 26.89 13.47 -1.53
CA SER A 65 26.94 12.06 -1.92
C SER A 65 26.96 11.78 -3.43
N GLY A 66 26.96 12.83 -4.26
CA GLY A 66 27.03 12.73 -5.72
C GLY A 66 25.70 12.32 -6.34
N GLY A 67 25.30 13.00 -7.42
CA GLY A 67 24.17 12.61 -8.27
C GLY A 67 22.89 13.40 -8.04
N ILE A 68 21.79 12.87 -8.60
CA ILE A 68 20.46 13.47 -8.64
C ILE A 68 19.62 12.99 -7.45
N TYR A 69 18.98 13.91 -6.75
CA TYR A 69 18.13 13.61 -5.59
C TYR A 69 17.07 14.69 -5.37
N GLU A 70 16.09 14.41 -4.51
CA GLU A 70 15.05 15.36 -4.10
C GLU A 70 15.32 15.84 -2.67
N SER A 71 15.18 17.15 -2.43
CA SER A 71 15.20 17.70 -1.08
C SER A 71 14.22 18.85 -0.92
N LYS A 72 13.27 18.70 0.01
CA LYS A 72 12.27 19.73 0.38
C LYS A 72 11.45 20.24 -0.82
N GLY A 73 11.04 19.34 -1.70
CA GLY A 73 10.28 19.61 -2.92
C GLY A 73 11.13 20.16 -4.06
N LYS A 74 12.46 20.07 -3.99
CA LYS A 74 13.39 20.61 -4.99
C LYS A 74 14.22 19.50 -5.60
N LEU A 75 14.39 19.56 -6.92
CA LEU A 75 15.31 18.69 -7.65
C LEU A 75 16.72 19.19 -7.42
N CYS A 76 17.59 18.35 -6.89
CA CYS A 76 18.97 18.65 -6.62
C CYS A 76 19.88 17.77 -7.49
N TYR A 77 20.96 18.37 -7.97
CA TYR A 77 22.09 17.67 -8.54
C TYR A 77 23.35 18.16 -7.85
N ASN A 78 24.00 17.27 -7.09
CA ASN A 78 25.04 17.66 -6.13
C ASN A 78 24.55 18.82 -5.24
N GLU A 79 25.34 19.87 -5.05
CA GLU A 79 24.97 21.05 -4.23
C GLU A 79 24.07 22.07 -4.96
N SER A 80 23.63 21.77 -6.19
CA SER A 80 22.87 22.70 -7.05
C SER A 80 21.39 22.33 -7.17
N GLU A 81 20.52 23.34 -7.07
CA GLU A 81 19.08 23.19 -7.34
C GLU A 81 18.80 23.29 -8.84
N PHE A 82 18.00 22.36 -9.34
CA PHE A 82 17.61 22.25 -10.74
C PHE A 82 16.17 22.72 -10.93
N SER A 83 15.99 24.03 -11.13
CA SER A 83 14.66 24.67 -11.27
C SER A 83 14.33 25.08 -12.71
N THR A 84 15.29 25.02 -13.63
CA THR A 84 15.08 25.37 -15.06
C THR A 84 15.89 24.47 -15.99
N LEU A 85 15.33 24.18 -17.16
CA LEU A 85 16.01 23.56 -18.30
C LEU A 85 16.56 24.66 -19.20
N LYS A 86 17.87 24.63 -19.46
CA LYS A 86 18.49 25.54 -20.44
C LYS A 86 18.78 24.78 -21.73
N ASP A 87 18.07 25.14 -22.80
CA ASP A 87 18.35 24.64 -24.14
C ASP A 87 19.68 25.23 -24.64
N LYS A 88 20.69 24.39 -24.84
CA LYS A 88 22.01 24.79 -25.34
C LYS A 88 21.98 25.33 -26.77
N ALA A 89 20.92 25.05 -27.56
CA ALA A 89 20.83 25.47 -28.95
C ALA A 89 20.17 26.86 -29.14
N ASN A 90 19.23 27.23 -28.26
CA ASN A 90 18.38 28.42 -28.44
C ASN A 90 18.38 29.40 -27.25
N ASP A 91 19.17 29.15 -26.20
CA ASP A 91 19.21 29.93 -24.95
C ASP A 91 17.82 30.07 -24.26
N LYS A 92 16.85 29.23 -24.65
CA LYS A 92 15.51 29.19 -24.06
C LYS A 92 15.59 28.51 -22.70
N VAL A 93 15.12 29.23 -21.69
CA VAL A 93 15.05 28.74 -20.30
C VAL A 93 13.61 28.32 -20.02
N THR A 94 13.39 27.02 -19.82
CA THR A 94 12.07 26.45 -19.51
C THR A 94 11.99 26.09 -18.02
N PRO A 95 11.02 26.62 -17.26
CA PRO A 95 10.85 26.26 -15.86
C PRO A 95 10.49 24.79 -15.67
N VAL A 96 11.06 24.17 -14.64
CA VAL A 96 10.64 22.85 -14.16
C VAL A 96 9.36 23.03 -13.36
N VAL A 97 8.28 22.37 -13.79
CA VAL A 97 6.98 22.41 -13.10
C VAL A 97 6.90 21.29 -12.08
N ASN A 98 7.39 20.11 -12.45
CA ASN A 98 7.43 18.94 -11.60
C ASN A 98 8.59 18.03 -12.01
N PHE A 99 8.99 17.12 -11.14
CA PHE A 99 10.07 16.18 -11.42
C PHE A 99 9.90 14.88 -10.63
N THR A 100 10.51 13.82 -11.14
CA THR A 100 10.56 12.50 -10.49
C THR A 100 12.00 12.01 -10.52
N VAL A 101 12.63 11.83 -9.36
CA VAL A 101 13.95 11.20 -9.28
C VAL A 101 13.77 9.68 -9.36
N LEU A 102 14.40 9.03 -10.33
CA LEU A 102 14.32 7.58 -10.54
C LEU A 102 15.41 6.85 -9.75
N ASP A 103 16.63 7.40 -9.77
CA ASP A 103 17.79 6.95 -8.99
C ASP A 103 18.85 8.06 -8.93
N LYS A 104 20.01 7.78 -8.31
CA LYS A 104 21.12 8.75 -8.18
C LYS A 104 21.66 9.24 -9.52
N GLY A 105 21.47 8.49 -10.60
CA GLY A 105 21.92 8.86 -11.93
C GLY A 105 20.80 9.28 -12.88
N LYS A 106 19.55 9.38 -12.43
CA LYS A 106 18.42 9.55 -13.35
C LYS A 106 17.22 10.26 -12.75
N ALA A 107 16.64 11.21 -13.49
CA ALA A 107 15.37 11.85 -13.15
C ALA A 107 14.55 12.18 -14.40
N ILE A 108 13.23 12.29 -14.24
CA ILE A 108 12.31 12.82 -15.23
C ILE A 108 11.90 14.23 -14.80
N ILE A 109 11.88 15.17 -15.72
CA ILE A 109 11.41 16.54 -15.54
C ILE A 109 10.16 16.74 -16.40
N HIS A 110 9.13 17.30 -15.77
CA HIS A 110 7.97 17.87 -16.43
C HIS A 110 8.16 19.37 -16.50
N ALA A 111 8.30 19.89 -17.71
CA ALA A 111 8.56 21.31 -17.94
C ALA A 111 7.28 22.07 -18.31
N ASN A 112 7.31 23.39 -18.20
CA ASN A 112 6.14 24.25 -18.41
C ASN A 112 5.72 24.39 -19.89
N ASP A 113 6.40 23.69 -20.80
CA ASP A 113 6.08 23.60 -22.23
C ASP A 113 5.29 22.33 -22.56
N ASP A 114 4.71 21.67 -21.55
CA ASP A 114 3.98 20.39 -21.64
C ASP A 114 4.82 19.22 -22.20
N ASN A 115 6.16 19.35 -22.19
CA ASN A 115 7.08 18.30 -22.60
C ASN A 115 7.76 17.65 -21.40
N ASP A 116 7.97 16.35 -21.52
CA ASP A 116 8.73 15.57 -20.55
C ASP A 116 10.17 15.39 -21.03
N TYR A 117 11.08 15.53 -20.09
CA TYR A 117 12.52 15.38 -20.31
C TYR A 117 13.08 14.36 -19.34
N ILE A 118 14.14 13.67 -19.75
CA ILE A 118 14.90 12.78 -18.90
C ILE A 118 16.29 13.36 -18.70
N ILE A 119 16.72 13.42 -17.44
CA ILE A 119 18.07 13.74 -17.05
C ILE A 119 18.80 12.43 -16.72
N LEU A 120 19.99 12.30 -17.27
CA LEU A 120 20.94 11.25 -16.96
C LEU A 120 22.22 11.88 -16.41
N ASP A 121 22.66 11.43 -15.24
CA ASP A 121 24.00 11.69 -14.72
C ASP A 121 24.97 10.72 -15.39
N LYS A 122 25.89 11.25 -16.19
CA LYS A 122 26.98 10.50 -16.80
C LYS A 122 28.32 11.04 -16.31
N ASP A 123 29.40 10.31 -16.57
CA ASP A 123 30.74 10.67 -16.12
C ASP A 123 31.19 12.10 -16.53
N ASP A 124 30.61 12.65 -17.61
CA ASP A 124 30.87 14.01 -18.13
C ASP A 124 29.84 15.08 -17.69
N GLY A 125 28.93 14.74 -16.76
CA GLY A 125 27.88 15.59 -16.22
C GLY A 125 26.46 15.21 -16.66
N LEU A 126 25.51 16.14 -16.48
CA LEU A 126 24.11 15.90 -16.80
C LEU A 126 23.83 16.00 -18.31
N GLU A 127 23.20 14.96 -18.84
CA GLU A 127 22.59 14.96 -20.17
C GLU A 127 21.07 15.01 -20.06
N ILE A 128 20.44 15.82 -20.91
CA ILE A 128 18.98 16.03 -20.90
C ILE A 128 18.43 15.70 -22.28
N TYR A 129 17.45 14.81 -22.33
CA TYR A 129 16.80 14.38 -23.57
C TYR A 129 15.28 14.56 -23.48
N PRO A 130 14.58 14.86 -24.59
CA PRO A 130 13.14 14.65 -24.65
C PRO A 130 12.82 13.20 -24.32
N TYR A 131 11.86 12.98 -23.41
CA TYR A 131 11.56 11.65 -22.90
C TYR A 131 11.13 10.68 -24.01
N GLU A 132 10.34 11.16 -24.97
CA GLU A 132 9.91 10.37 -26.14
C GLU A 132 11.07 9.94 -27.05
N ALA A 133 12.09 10.79 -27.20
CA ALA A 133 13.29 10.46 -27.97
C ALA A 133 14.14 9.40 -27.25
N TYR A 134 14.28 9.51 -25.93
CA TYR A 134 14.96 8.51 -25.09
C TYR A 134 14.23 7.15 -25.14
N LYS A 135 12.90 7.17 -25.11
CA LYS A 135 12.06 5.96 -25.22
C LYS A 135 12.25 5.27 -26.57
N SER A 136 12.20 6.06 -27.66
CA SER A 136 12.36 5.55 -29.03
C SER A 136 13.76 4.97 -29.29
N ALA A 137 14.81 5.62 -28.76
CA ALA A 137 16.19 5.16 -28.93
C ALA A 137 16.50 3.87 -28.16
N ASN A 138 15.81 3.60 -27.05
CA ASN A 138 16.01 2.38 -26.26
C ASN A 138 15.07 1.22 -26.64
N GLN A 139 14.06 1.45 -27.49
CA GLN A 139 13.24 0.37 -28.07
C GLN A 139 13.90 -0.35 -29.27
N LEU A 140 14.93 0.24 -29.89
CA LEU A 140 15.61 -0.30 -31.08
C LEU A 140 16.64 -1.42 -30.79
N ASN A 141 16.81 -1.82 -29.52
CA ASN A 141 17.70 -2.92 -29.11
C ASN A 141 16.96 -4.20 -28.67
N GLU A 142 15.64 -4.28 -28.88
CA GLU A 142 14.80 -5.42 -28.45
C GLU A 142 14.41 -6.38 -29.59
N ASP A 143 15.27 -6.53 -30.61
CA ASP A 143 15.02 -7.45 -31.74
C ASP A 143 16.20 -8.41 -31.97
N ASP A 144 16.75 -8.97 -30.88
CA ASP A 144 17.58 -10.18 -30.98
C ASP A 144 17.19 -11.19 -29.90
N SER A 145 16.80 -12.36 -30.38
CA SER A 145 16.31 -13.49 -29.61
C SER A 145 17.47 -14.26 -28.98
N ASP A 146 17.77 -14.04 -27.71
CA ASP A 146 18.08 -15.10 -26.73
C ASP A 146 18.39 -14.49 -25.37
N ASN A 147 17.75 -15.02 -24.31
CA ASN A 147 18.13 -14.84 -22.91
C ASN A 147 18.43 -13.41 -22.39
N SER A 148 17.40 -12.71 -21.90
CA SER A 148 17.35 -12.34 -20.48
C SER A 148 15.99 -11.75 -20.14
N VAL A 149 15.57 -12.00 -18.90
CA VAL A 149 14.44 -11.37 -18.23
C VAL A 149 14.64 -9.85 -18.23
N VAL A 150 14.19 -9.16 -19.29
CA VAL A 150 13.88 -7.74 -19.18
C VAL A 150 12.52 -7.68 -18.51
N ALA A 151 12.54 -7.72 -17.18
CA ALA A 151 11.37 -7.45 -16.38
C ALA A 151 10.86 -6.06 -16.76
N ASN A 152 9.74 -5.99 -17.48
CA ASN A 152 8.93 -4.78 -17.56
C ASN A 152 8.65 -4.35 -16.12
N LYS A 153 9.42 -3.41 -15.61
CA LYS A 153 9.33 -2.94 -14.22
C LYS A 153 8.02 -2.18 -14.10
N ILE A 154 6.97 -2.85 -13.66
CA ILE A 154 5.67 -2.23 -13.44
C ILE A 154 5.88 -1.06 -12.47
N ASN A 155 5.48 0.14 -12.89
CA ASN A 155 5.54 1.34 -12.08
C ASN A 155 4.12 1.74 -11.66
N CYS A 156 3.97 2.17 -10.40
CA CYS A 156 2.70 2.68 -9.86
C CYS A 156 2.11 3.82 -10.69
N HIS A 157 2.97 4.67 -11.28
CA HIS A 157 2.53 5.80 -12.09
C HIS A 157 1.84 5.34 -13.38
N ASP A 158 2.48 4.44 -14.12
CA ASP A 158 1.94 3.91 -15.38
C ASP A 158 0.65 3.13 -15.13
N PHE A 159 0.58 2.39 -14.02
CA PHE A 159 -0.64 1.71 -13.60
C PHE A 159 -1.78 2.71 -13.33
N TYR A 160 -1.51 3.80 -12.61
CA TYR A 160 -2.50 4.83 -12.29
C TYR A 160 -2.96 5.63 -13.51
N MET A 161 -2.08 5.90 -14.48
CA MET A 161 -2.45 6.61 -15.69
C MET A 161 -3.36 5.78 -16.60
N ASN A 162 -3.20 4.45 -16.58
CA ASN A 162 -4.07 3.53 -17.32
C ASN A 162 -5.43 3.32 -16.64
N ASP A 163 -5.48 3.30 -15.31
CA ASP A 163 -6.70 3.18 -14.53
C ASP A 163 -6.67 4.12 -13.31
N LYS A 164 -7.27 5.30 -13.46
CA LYS A 164 -7.26 6.35 -12.44
C LYS A 164 -8.11 5.94 -11.25
N TYR A 165 -7.47 5.27 -10.30
CA TYR A 165 -8.07 4.81 -9.06
C TYR A 165 -7.35 5.40 -7.84
N ASP A 166 -8.10 6.14 -7.02
CA ASP A 166 -7.58 6.91 -5.90
C ASP A 166 -7.46 6.10 -4.58
N GLY A 167 -7.16 4.80 -4.69
CA GLY A 167 -6.99 3.88 -3.56
C GLY A 167 -5.69 3.09 -3.60
N PHE A 168 -5.63 2.03 -2.79
CA PHE A 168 -4.52 1.08 -2.82
C PHE A 168 -4.57 0.22 -4.07
N THR A 169 -3.44 0.02 -4.72
CA THR A 169 -3.32 -0.89 -5.86
C THR A 169 -2.10 -1.77 -5.70
N PHE A 170 -2.22 -2.99 -6.21
CA PHE A 170 -1.20 -4.03 -6.12
C PHE A 170 -0.95 -4.55 -7.52
N PRO A 171 -0.06 -3.90 -8.29
CA PRO A 171 0.19 -4.31 -9.66
C PRO A 171 0.79 -5.72 -9.71
N SER A 172 0.13 -6.61 -10.44
CA SER A 172 0.60 -7.99 -10.69
C SER A 172 1.16 -8.09 -12.12
N THR A 173 2.25 -8.84 -12.28
CA THR A 173 2.86 -9.15 -13.60
C THR A 173 2.12 -10.25 -14.37
N GLY A 174 1.07 -10.85 -13.80
CA GLY A 174 0.34 -11.94 -14.42
C GLY A 174 -1.17 -11.82 -14.28
N SER A 175 -1.88 -11.97 -15.40
CA SER A 175 -3.33 -12.14 -15.48
C SER A 175 -3.78 -13.56 -15.08
N SER A 176 -3.15 -14.16 -14.07
CA SER A 176 -3.43 -15.54 -13.68
C SER A 176 -4.46 -15.58 -12.57
N LEU A 177 -5.62 -16.20 -12.85
CA LEU A 177 -6.64 -16.57 -11.86
C LEU A 177 -6.10 -17.46 -10.73
N VAL A 178 -4.87 -17.98 -10.86
CA VAL A 178 -4.20 -18.87 -9.90
C VAL A 178 -3.49 -18.09 -8.77
N HIS A 179 -3.18 -16.81 -8.95
CA HIS A 179 -2.44 -16.00 -7.96
C HIS A 179 -3.12 -14.67 -7.67
N LEU A 180 -4.44 -14.69 -7.48
CA LEU A 180 -5.30 -13.50 -7.29
C LEU A 180 -4.82 -12.55 -6.18
N TYR A 181 -4.11 -13.07 -5.19
CA TYR A 181 -3.67 -12.31 -4.01
C TYR A 181 -2.18 -11.97 -4.01
N ASN A 182 -1.41 -12.55 -4.93
CA ASN A 182 0.04 -12.34 -4.97
C ASN A 182 0.34 -10.90 -5.42
N VAL A 183 1.29 -10.27 -4.76
CA VAL A 183 1.78 -8.95 -5.14
C VAL A 183 3.22 -9.07 -5.56
N ASN A 184 3.62 -8.36 -6.61
CA ASN A 184 5.00 -8.39 -7.10
C ASN A 184 5.94 -7.53 -6.23
N GLY A 185 5.80 -7.63 -4.90
CA GLY A 185 6.50 -6.80 -3.94
C GLY A 185 6.19 -5.30 -4.03
N LEU A 186 5.21 -4.87 -4.83
CA LEU A 186 4.91 -3.47 -5.09
C LEU A 186 3.55 -3.09 -4.50
N VAL A 187 3.52 -2.01 -3.72
CA VAL A 187 2.30 -1.41 -3.18
C VAL A 187 2.19 0.04 -3.58
N CYS A 188 1.09 0.35 -4.26
CA CYS A 188 0.84 1.67 -4.82
C CYS A 188 -0.34 2.34 -4.10
N TYR A 189 -0.27 3.66 -3.95
CA TYR A 189 -1.39 4.48 -3.50
C TYR A 189 -1.42 5.78 -4.30
N GLN A 190 -2.52 6.03 -5.02
CA GLN A 190 -2.68 7.22 -5.88
C GLN A 190 -1.48 7.42 -6.83
N GLY A 191 -1.06 6.34 -7.50
CA GLY A 191 0.06 6.34 -8.46
C GLY A 191 1.46 6.46 -7.84
N ARG A 192 1.59 6.50 -6.51
CA ARG A 192 2.87 6.56 -5.81
C ARG A 192 3.27 5.20 -5.26
N ASP A 193 4.54 4.85 -5.39
CA ASP A 193 5.13 3.71 -4.69
C ASP A 193 5.22 4.03 -3.18
N ILE A 194 4.57 3.19 -2.37
CA ILE A 194 4.58 3.29 -0.91
C ILE A 194 5.07 1.99 -0.26
N THR A 195 5.69 1.11 -1.04
CA THR A 195 6.10 -0.24 -0.64
C THR A 195 6.97 -0.23 0.61
N SER A 196 8.00 0.61 0.64
CA SER A 196 8.93 0.70 1.78
C SER A 196 8.20 1.13 3.07
N TRP A 197 7.22 2.03 2.96
CA TRP A 197 6.38 2.42 4.08
C TRP A 197 5.47 1.26 4.52
N VAL A 198 4.88 0.50 3.59
CA VAL A 198 4.00 -0.64 3.91
C VAL A 198 4.79 -1.78 4.56
N ALA A 199 5.86 -2.24 3.93
CA ALA A 199 6.65 -3.38 4.36
C ALA A 199 7.44 -3.06 5.64
N GLY A 200 8.12 -1.91 5.66
CA GLY A 200 9.15 -1.59 6.65
C GLY A 200 10.53 -2.05 6.19
N GLU A 201 11.56 -1.60 6.90
CA GLU A 201 12.96 -1.90 6.59
C GLU A 201 13.24 -3.41 6.69
N GLY A 202 13.92 -3.97 5.68
CA GLY A 202 14.28 -5.38 5.62
C GLY A 202 13.08 -6.33 5.48
N MET A 203 11.93 -5.82 5.05
CA MET A 203 10.72 -6.60 4.84
C MET A 203 10.22 -6.37 3.41
N LYS A 204 9.50 -7.35 2.86
CA LYS A 204 8.79 -7.24 1.58
C LYS A 204 7.32 -7.62 1.74
N VAL A 205 6.47 -7.10 0.86
CA VAL A 205 5.04 -7.43 0.79
C VAL A 205 4.85 -8.64 -0.12
N THR A 206 4.02 -9.60 0.25
CA THR A 206 3.91 -10.88 -0.47
C THR A 206 2.52 -11.16 -1.03
N THR A 207 1.48 -10.88 -0.26
CA THR A 207 0.10 -10.97 -0.71
C THR A 207 -0.73 -9.82 -0.17
N ALA A 208 -1.84 -9.51 -0.84
CA ALA A 208 -2.74 -8.46 -0.41
C ALA A 208 -4.19 -8.74 -0.78
N ILE A 209 -5.09 -8.12 -0.02
CA ILE A 209 -6.51 -7.99 -0.35
C ILE A 209 -6.99 -6.57 -0.06
N ILE A 210 -7.98 -6.14 -0.84
CA ILE A 210 -8.74 -4.92 -0.61
C ILE A 210 -10.16 -5.37 -0.22
N PRO A 211 -10.53 -5.33 1.07
CA PRO A 211 -11.83 -5.80 1.54
C PRO A 211 -13.00 -5.02 0.92
N ASP A 212 -12.90 -3.70 0.90
CA ASP A 212 -13.83 -2.79 0.24
C ASP A 212 -13.03 -1.76 -0.58
N PRO A 213 -13.15 -1.77 -1.94
CA PRO A 213 -12.44 -0.81 -2.79
C PRO A 213 -12.93 0.64 -2.63
N LYS A 214 -14.03 0.88 -1.93
CA LYS A 214 -14.46 2.25 -1.57
C LYS A 214 -13.71 2.78 -0.36
N GLU A 215 -13.11 1.91 0.44
CA GLU A 215 -12.31 2.29 1.59
C GLU A 215 -10.84 2.41 1.19
N SER A 216 -10.14 3.42 1.74
CA SER A 216 -8.68 3.49 1.67
C SER A 216 -8.08 2.55 2.71
N LEU A 217 -8.34 1.25 2.58
CA LEU A 217 -7.87 0.19 3.47
C LEU A 217 -7.47 -1.05 2.66
N ALA A 218 -6.36 -1.67 3.05
CA ALA A 218 -5.97 -2.97 2.53
C ALA A 218 -5.35 -3.82 3.63
N ILE A 219 -5.37 -5.14 3.43
CA ILE A 219 -4.71 -6.11 4.29
C ILE A 219 -3.61 -6.75 3.47
N VAL A 220 -2.39 -6.75 4.01
CA VAL A 220 -1.20 -7.27 3.35
C VAL A 220 -0.49 -8.27 4.24
N THR A 221 0.24 -9.20 3.63
CA THR A 221 1.25 -10.00 4.33
C THR A 221 2.63 -9.41 4.06
N VAL A 222 3.46 -9.39 5.10
CA VAL A 222 4.85 -8.97 5.00
C VAL A 222 5.76 -10.07 5.55
N GLU A 223 6.94 -10.19 4.94
CA GLU A 223 7.97 -11.15 5.37
C GLU A 223 9.36 -10.54 5.30
N GLU A 224 10.27 -11.09 6.11
CA GLU A 224 11.68 -10.68 6.14
C GLU A 224 12.35 -10.93 4.79
N GLU A 225 13.07 -9.92 4.33
CA GLU A 225 13.88 -10.00 3.12
C GLU A 225 15.24 -10.61 3.49
N HIS A 226 15.55 -11.78 2.92
CA HIS A 226 16.77 -12.56 3.22
C HIS A 226 16.88 -12.99 4.70
N PRO A 227 16.00 -13.88 5.18
CA PRO A 227 16.03 -14.34 6.57
C PRO A 227 17.34 -15.06 6.89
N GLN A 228 17.95 -14.71 8.01
CA GLN A 228 19.19 -15.35 8.48
C GLN A 228 18.94 -16.54 9.40
N THR A 229 17.69 -16.70 9.86
CA THR A 229 17.27 -17.80 10.75
C THR A 229 16.02 -18.47 10.17
N PHE A 230 15.74 -19.68 10.65
CA PHE A 230 14.47 -20.35 10.36
C PHE A 230 13.27 -19.62 10.99
N GLU A 231 13.51 -18.77 11.98
CA GLU A 231 12.50 -17.93 12.63
C GLU A 231 12.35 -16.56 11.96
N SER A 232 12.17 -16.57 10.63
CA SER A 232 11.99 -15.37 9.82
C SER A 232 10.86 -14.47 10.31
N LYS A 233 11.00 -13.15 10.14
CA LYS A 233 9.91 -12.24 10.50
C LYS A 233 8.75 -12.33 9.51
N SER A 234 7.52 -12.37 10.02
CA SER A 234 6.32 -12.30 9.20
C SER A 234 5.13 -11.73 9.97
N SER A 235 4.28 -10.97 9.28
CA SER A 235 3.01 -10.50 9.84
C SER A 235 1.94 -10.34 8.77
N ILE A 236 0.67 -10.43 9.20
CA ILE A 236 -0.46 -9.87 8.47
C ILE A 236 -0.70 -8.47 9.05
N ARG A 237 -0.78 -7.49 8.16
CA ARG A 237 -0.80 -6.07 8.47
C ARG A 237 -1.99 -5.40 7.78
N VAL A 238 -2.74 -4.61 8.53
CA VAL A 238 -3.69 -3.67 7.94
C VAL A 238 -2.96 -2.37 7.62
N ILE A 239 -3.22 -1.83 6.44
CA ILE A 239 -2.79 -0.50 6.00
C ILE A 239 -4.01 0.34 5.66
N TYR A 240 -3.99 1.61 6.02
CA TYR A 240 -5.11 2.51 5.77
C TYR A 240 -4.64 3.94 5.56
N VAL A 241 -5.48 4.72 4.89
CA VAL A 241 -5.35 6.18 4.80
C VAL A 241 -6.63 6.80 5.34
N THR A 242 -6.49 7.68 6.32
CA THR A 242 -7.65 8.40 6.88
C THR A 242 -8.15 9.46 5.91
N GLN A 243 -9.35 9.98 6.16
CA GLN A 243 -9.93 11.09 5.35
C GLN A 243 -9.02 12.34 5.31
N ASN A 244 -8.15 12.51 6.31
CA ASN A 244 -7.20 13.63 6.36
C ASN A 244 -5.86 13.31 5.65
N GLY A 245 -5.77 12.20 4.92
CA GLY A 245 -4.56 11.75 4.22
C GLY A 245 -3.50 11.12 5.12
N LEU A 246 -3.78 10.95 6.43
CA LEU A 246 -2.83 10.32 7.34
C LEU A 246 -2.77 8.83 7.07
N ARG A 247 -1.58 8.32 6.78
CA ARG A 247 -1.33 6.92 6.54
C ARG A 247 -1.08 6.20 7.87
N GLY A 248 -1.74 5.08 8.08
CA GLY A 248 -1.56 4.21 9.24
C GLY A 248 -1.32 2.77 8.82
N LYS A 249 -0.56 2.04 9.64
CA LYS A 249 -0.35 0.61 9.47
C LYS A 249 -0.28 -0.08 10.83
N LYS A 250 -0.78 -1.31 10.91
CA LYS A 250 -0.80 -2.09 12.15
C LYS A 250 -0.69 -3.57 11.85
N ASP A 251 0.24 -4.25 12.52
CA ASP A 251 0.27 -5.72 12.51
C ASP A 251 -0.91 -6.26 13.32
N ILE A 252 -1.74 -7.07 12.67
CA ILE A 252 -2.95 -7.66 13.26
C ILE A 252 -2.74 -9.12 13.64
N ILE A 253 -1.88 -9.82 12.91
CA ILE A 253 -1.39 -11.17 13.24
C ILE A 253 0.12 -11.15 13.06
N ARG A 254 0.85 -11.64 14.05
CA ARG A 254 2.32 -11.69 14.06
C ARG A 254 2.78 -13.14 14.05
N GLN A 255 4.03 -13.33 13.59
CA GLN A 255 4.69 -14.62 13.66
C GLN A 255 4.60 -15.23 15.07
N ARG A 256 4.52 -16.56 15.11
CA ARG A 256 4.49 -17.34 16.34
C ARG A 256 5.17 -18.67 16.05
N TYR A 257 6.20 -19.00 16.82
CA TYR A 257 6.89 -20.28 16.68
C TYR A 257 6.49 -21.20 17.83
N THR A 258 5.97 -22.38 17.52
CA THR A 258 5.49 -23.36 18.49
C THR A 258 5.91 -24.77 18.06
N GLU A 259 5.75 -25.76 18.96
CA GLU A 259 5.99 -27.17 18.62
C GLU A 259 4.88 -27.76 17.76
N ASP A 260 3.66 -27.23 17.84
CA ASP A 260 2.51 -27.70 17.04
C ASP A 260 2.44 -26.91 15.73
N PRO A 261 2.67 -27.55 14.56
CA PRO A 261 2.60 -26.88 13.26
C PRO A 261 1.27 -26.17 12.98
N LYS A 262 0.17 -26.61 13.61
CA LYS A 262 -1.15 -25.97 13.48
C LYS A 262 -1.24 -24.59 14.14
N THR A 263 -0.28 -24.26 14.99
CA THR A 263 -0.27 -23.00 15.76
C THR A 263 0.98 -22.16 15.47
N THR A 264 1.91 -22.70 14.69
CA THR A 264 3.05 -21.95 14.17
C THR A 264 2.58 -21.05 13.04
N LEU A 265 2.98 -19.78 13.10
CA LEU A 265 2.66 -18.75 12.12
C LEU A 265 3.98 -18.17 11.61
N SER A 266 4.33 -18.48 10.38
CA SER A 266 5.48 -17.95 9.64
C SER A 266 5.13 -17.96 8.15
N ASP A 267 5.85 -17.15 7.35
CA ASP A 267 5.63 -17.05 5.89
C ASP A 267 4.13 -17.02 5.51
N MET A 268 3.38 -16.14 6.17
CA MET A 268 1.93 -16.04 6.00
C MET A 268 1.61 -15.53 4.60
N LYS A 269 0.76 -16.25 3.86
CA LYS A 269 0.24 -15.83 2.54
C LYS A 269 -1.28 -15.84 2.53
N ILE A 270 -1.92 -14.75 2.11
CA ILE A 270 -3.37 -14.72 1.88
C ILE A 270 -3.67 -15.54 0.64
N VAL A 271 -4.58 -16.50 0.77
CA VAL A 271 -4.93 -17.48 -0.28
C VAL A 271 -6.42 -17.48 -0.61
N GLY A 272 -7.25 -16.78 0.15
CA GLY A 272 -8.68 -16.71 -0.10
C GLY A 272 -9.36 -15.56 0.64
N TYR A 273 -10.47 -15.09 0.10
CA TYR A 273 -11.33 -14.11 0.77
C TYR A 273 -12.81 -14.40 0.50
N ASN A 274 -13.60 -14.49 1.55
CA ASN A 274 -15.06 -14.55 1.48
C ASN A 274 -15.62 -13.14 1.66
N TYR A 275 -15.98 -12.49 0.56
CA TYR A 275 -16.54 -11.13 0.53
C TYR A 275 -17.85 -11.00 1.30
N GLU A 276 -18.70 -12.03 1.34
CA GLU A 276 -20.00 -11.96 2.01
C GLU A 276 -19.87 -11.96 3.53
N LYS A 277 -18.93 -12.75 4.06
CA LYS A 277 -18.71 -12.92 5.51
C LYS A 277 -17.52 -12.14 6.05
N GLY A 278 -16.76 -11.49 5.18
CA GLY A 278 -15.52 -10.80 5.55
C GLY A 278 -14.46 -11.73 6.13
N ILE A 279 -14.36 -12.97 5.65
CA ILE A 279 -13.38 -13.95 6.17
C ILE A 279 -12.16 -14.01 5.25
N VAL A 280 -10.99 -13.76 5.81
CA VAL A 280 -9.70 -13.88 5.15
C VAL A 280 -9.10 -15.24 5.46
N TYR A 281 -8.70 -15.98 4.43
CA TYR A 281 -7.99 -17.25 4.54
C TYR A 281 -6.52 -17.04 4.20
N PHE A 282 -5.63 -17.54 5.04
CA PHE A 282 -4.19 -17.47 4.82
C PHE A 282 -3.53 -18.82 5.11
N SER A 283 -2.51 -19.15 4.34
CA SER A 283 -1.71 -20.36 4.50
C SER A 283 -0.39 -20.05 5.19
N VAL A 284 0.11 -21.02 5.95
CA VAL A 284 1.46 -21.04 6.51
C VAL A 284 2.11 -22.40 6.24
N PRO A 285 3.42 -22.46 5.96
CA PRO A 285 4.14 -23.73 5.90
C PRO A 285 4.09 -24.46 7.25
N ALA A 286 3.66 -25.72 7.27
CA ALA A 286 3.46 -26.47 8.52
C ALA A 286 4.08 -27.88 8.49
N TRP A 287 3.87 -28.63 7.40
CA TRP A 287 4.42 -29.96 7.21
C TRP A 287 5.25 -30.03 5.92
N ALA A 288 6.01 -31.12 5.76
CA ALA A 288 6.87 -31.32 4.59
C ALA A 288 6.13 -31.28 3.23
N VAL A 289 4.82 -31.54 3.24
CA VAL A 289 4.00 -31.71 2.02
C VAL A 289 2.62 -31.06 2.14
N SER A 290 2.40 -30.23 3.16
CA SER A 290 1.10 -29.63 3.42
C SER A 290 1.25 -28.33 4.21
N ASN A 291 0.45 -27.34 3.87
CA ASN A 291 0.34 -26.08 4.59
C ASN A 291 -0.71 -26.18 5.69
N ALA A 292 -0.64 -25.31 6.69
CA ALA A 292 -1.75 -25.08 7.61
C ALA A 292 -2.59 -23.91 7.10
N LEU A 293 -3.89 -24.13 6.94
CA LEU A 293 -4.84 -23.13 6.53
C LEU A 293 -5.47 -22.49 7.77
N HIS A 294 -5.37 -21.16 7.86
CA HIS A 294 -5.94 -20.35 8.91
C HIS A 294 -6.95 -19.36 8.36
N ALA A 295 -7.81 -18.85 9.25
CA ALA A 295 -8.74 -17.79 8.91
C ALA A 295 -8.88 -16.75 10.02
N PHE A 296 -9.24 -15.53 9.65
CA PHE A 296 -9.71 -14.49 10.57
C PHE A 296 -10.80 -13.65 9.91
N THR A 297 -11.62 -12.98 10.73
CA THR A 297 -12.72 -12.15 10.26
C THR A 297 -12.33 -10.68 10.31
N ILE A 298 -12.69 -9.94 9.25
CA ILE A 298 -12.58 -8.48 9.19
C ILE A 298 -13.68 -7.87 10.07
N PRO A 299 -13.33 -7.01 11.03
CA PRO A 299 -14.29 -6.45 11.97
C PRO A 299 -15.18 -5.41 11.26
N PHE A 300 -16.50 -5.48 11.47
CA PHE A 300 -17.46 -4.57 10.83
C PHE A 300 -17.32 -3.10 11.28
N ASP A 301 -16.76 -2.87 12.47
CA ASP A 301 -16.51 -1.54 13.03
C ASP A 301 -15.12 -0.99 12.68
N ASN A 302 -14.36 -1.70 11.83
CA ASN A 302 -12.98 -1.40 11.49
C ASN A 302 -12.03 -1.31 12.71
N ASP A 303 -12.39 -1.93 13.85
CA ASP A 303 -11.48 -2.05 15.00
C ASP A 303 -10.62 -3.33 14.91
N TYR A 304 -9.40 -3.15 14.40
CA TYR A 304 -8.40 -4.21 14.31
C TYR A 304 -7.60 -4.41 15.62
N SER A 305 -8.13 -4.04 16.79
CA SER A 305 -7.48 -4.24 18.10
C SER A 305 -7.39 -5.70 18.52
N ASN A 306 -8.40 -6.51 18.22
CA ASN A 306 -8.56 -7.85 18.76
C ASN A 306 -8.81 -8.90 17.66
N ILE A 307 -8.06 -8.84 16.57
CA ILE A 307 -8.10 -9.87 15.54
C ILE A 307 -7.47 -11.15 16.09
N ARG A 308 -8.16 -12.28 15.89
CA ARG A 308 -7.66 -13.60 16.22
C ARG A 308 -7.80 -14.53 15.03
N GLU A 309 -6.71 -15.19 14.71
CA GLU A 309 -6.67 -16.28 13.75
C GLU A 309 -7.22 -17.56 14.36
N LYS A 310 -7.77 -18.42 13.50
CA LYS A 310 -8.18 -19.79 13.84
C LYS A 310 -7.61 -20.74 12.80
N PHE A 311 -7.00 -21.83 13.26
CA PHE A 311 -6.65 -22.97 12.40
C PHE A 311 -7.93 -23.63 11.86
N ILE A 312 -7.99 -23.85 10.55
CA ILE A 312 -9.13 -24.43 9.86
C ILE A 312 -8.84 -25.90 9.52
N THR A 313 -7.82 -26.15 8.71
CA THR A 313 -7.47 -27.49 8.25
C THR A 313 -6.04 -27.50 7.69
N ASP A 314 -5.48 -28.67 7.45
CA ASP A 314 -4.25 -28.84 6.68
C ASP A 314 -4.54 -28.87 5.17
N GLY A 315 -3.57 -28.53 4.34
CA GLY A 315 -3.64 -28.56 2.89
C GLY A 315 -3.62 -27.19 2.22
N ASP A 316 -3.80 -27.21 0.90
CA ASP A 316 -3.71 -26.05 0.03
C ASP A 316 -5.10 -25.61 -0.44
N LEU A 317 -5.48 -24.37 -0.11
CA LEU A 317 -6.77 -23.83 -0.53
C LEU A 317 -6.79 -23.67 -2.06
N THR A 318 -7.67 -24.41 -2.72
CA THR A 318 -7.85 -24.30 -4.18
C THR A 318 -8.82 -23.17 -4.51
N PHE A 319 -9.97 -23.10 -3.84
CA PHE A 319 -10.88 -21.95 -3.91
C PHE A 319 -11.91 -21.95 -2.78
N VAL A 320 -12.51 -20.78 -2.53
CA VAL A 320 -13.68 -20.62 -1.67
C VAL A 320 -14.94 -20.72 -2.52
N ASN A 321 -15.87 -21.62 -2.18
CA ASN A 321 -17.11 -21.77 -2.93
C ASN A 321 -18.06 -20.60 -2.65
N MET A 322 -18.02 -19.58 -3.51
CA MET A 322 -18.81 -18.36 -3.38
C MET A 322 -20.04 -18.31 -4.30
N SER A 323 -20.32 -19.36 -5.07
CA SER A 323 -21.25 -19.24 -6.21
C SER A 323 -22.45 -20.18 -6.19
N ASN A 324 -23.58 -19.60 -6.58
CA ASN A 324 -24.75 -20.27 -7.11
C ASN A 324 -24.66 -20.29 -8.64
N LEU A 325 -23.68 -20.99 -9.21
CA LEU A 325 -23.38 -20.93 -10.65
C LEU A 325 -24.59 -21.22 -11.57
N LEU A 326 -25.63 -21.88 -11.05
CA LEU A 326 -26.77 -22.33 -11.84
C LEU A 326 -28.15 -21.88 -11.31
N GLY A 327 -28.20 -21.01 -10.30
CA GLY A 327 -29.47 -20.49 -9.76
C GLY A 327 -30.42 -21.55 -9.18
N LYS A 328 -29.96 -22.80 -9.01
CA LYS A 328 -30.74 -23.88 -8.41
C LYS A 328 -30.43 -23.97 -6.91
N PRO A 329 -31.45 -23.84 -6.02
CA PRO A 329 -31.25 -23.84 -4.56
C PRO A 329 -30.57 -25.08 -4.00
N GLU A 330 -30.67 -26.22 -4.69
CA GLU A 330 -30.05 -27.49 -4.32
C GLU A 330 -28.51 -27.43 -4.29
N TYR A 331 -27.89 -26.52 -5.06
CA TYR A 331 -26.44 -26.33 -5.09
C TYR A 331 -25.94 -25.29 -4.07
N ASN A 332 -26.84 -24.64 -3.34
CA ASN A 332 -26.50 -23.65 -2.31
C ASN A 332 -25.99 -24.30 -1.02
N LYS A 333 -26.09 -25.63 -0.90
CA LYS A 333 -25.77 -26.36 0.33
C LYS A 333 -24.34 -26.10 0.83
N TYR A 334 -23.41 -25.85 -0.08
CA TYR A 334 -21.98 -25.71 0.22
C TYR A 334 -21.45 -24.29 0.04
N ILE A 335 -22.30 -23.26 -0.04
CA ILE A 335 -21.84 -21.86 -0.12
C ILE A 335 -20.98 -21.53 1.11
N GLY A 336 -19.84 -20.90 0.86
CA GLY A 336 -18.82 -20.56 1.85
C GLY A 336 -17.91 -21.73 2.24
N SER A 337 -18.17 -22.96 1.76
CA SER A 337 -17.27 -24.09 1.99
C SER A 337 -15.96 -23.90 1.21
N LEU A 338 -14.92 -24.55 1.70
CA LEU A 338 -13.57 -24.49 1.17
C LEU A 338 -13.30 -25.77 0.38
N ILE A 339 -12.62 -25.61 -0.75
CA ILE A 339 -12.07 -26.74 -1.49
C ILE A 339 -10.56 -26.72 -1.22
N VAL A 340 -10.09 -27.78 -0.55
CA VAL A 340 -8.71 -27.87 -0.08
C VAL A 340 -8.07 -29.12 -0.67
N GLU A 341 -6.90 -28.96 -1.28
CA GLU A 341 -6.08 -30.09 -1.69
C GLU A 341 -5.33 -30.64 -0.47
N GLN A 342 -5.53 -31.92 -0.17
CA GLN A 342 -4.87 -32.58 0.94
C GLN A 342 -4.19 -33.86 0.47
N SER A 343 -3.08 -34.19 1.12
CA SER A 343 -2.40 -35.47 0.88
C SER A 343 -2.86 -36.50 1.91
N ALA A 344 -3.17 -37.71 1.45
CA ALA A 344 -3.48 -38.86 2.30
C ALA A 344 -2.53 -40.02 1.98
N ILE A 345 -2.29 -40.89 2.95
CA ILE A 345 -1.57 -42.15 2.71
C ILE A 345 -2.63 -43.24 2.52
N LYS A 346 -2.69 -43.84 1.34
CA LYS A 346 -3.56 -44.98 1.02
C LYS A 346 -2.74 -46.27 0.98
N GLU A 347 -3.29 -47.31 1.59
CA GLU A 347 -2.67 -48.63 1.61
C GLU A 347 -2.52 -49.17 0.18
N GLY A 348 -1.31 -49.61 -0.19
CA GLY A 348 -1.01 -50.11 -1.54
C GLY A 348 -0.74 -49.05 -2.62
N GLU A 349 -1.13 -47.79 -2.41
CA GLU A 349 -0.94 -46.69 -3.38
C GLU A 349 0.11 -45.67 -2.91
N GLY A 350 0.46 -45.66 -1.63
CA GLY A 350 1.38 -44.68 -1.06
C GLY A 350 0.68 -43.34 -0.83
N ARG A 351 1.39 -42.23 -1.08
CA ARG A 351 0.82 -40.89 -0.89
C ARG A 351 0.00 -40.51 -2.12
N VAL A 352 -1.25 -40.12 -1.88
CA VAL A 352 -2.17 -39.60 -2.89
C VAL A 352 -2.62 -38.20 -2.53
N TYR A 353 -3.00 -37.40 -3.53
CA TYR A 353 -3.54 -36.06 -3.35
C TYR A 353 -5.01 -36.07 -3.76
N GLY A 354 -5.87 -35.54 -2.88
CA GLY A 354 -7.31 -35.46 -3.07
C GLY A 354 -7.81 -34.05 -2.84
N GLN A 355 -8.95 -33.73 -3.45
CA GLN A 355 -9.64 -32.46 -3.24
C GLN A 355 -10.76 -32.69 -2.22
N TYR A 356 -10.75 -31.96 -1.13
CA TYR A 356 -11.66 -32.15 -0.01
C TYR A 356 -12.56 -30.94 0.15
N LEU A 357 -13.84 -31.21 0.40
CA LEU A 357 -14.81 -30.19 0.75
C LEU A 357 -14.79 -30.00 2.27
N VAL A 358 -14.47 -28.79 2.72
CA VAL A 358 -14.29 -28.45 4.13
C VAL A 358 -15.22 -27.30 4.52
N SER A 359 -15.89 -27.39 5.65
CA SER A 359 -16.75 -26.31 6.15
C SER A 359 -15.91 -25.08 6.57
N PRO A 360 -16.49 -23.86 6.64
CA PRO A 360 -15.78 -22.68 7.15
C PRO A 360 -15.18 -22.87 8.55
N GLU A 361 -15.72 -23.79 9.34
CA GLU A 361 -15.27 -24.09 10.70
C GLU A 361 -14.11 -25.08 10.76
N GLY A 362 -13.74 -25.70 9.62
CA GLY A 362 -12.65 -26.68 9.52
C GLY A 362 -13.10 -28.15 9.52
N LYS A 363 -14.39 -28.42 9.37
CA LYS A 363 -14.90 -29.80 9.33
C LYS A 363 -14.85 -30.35 7.92
N GLU A 364 -14.13 -31.45 7.70
CA GLU A 364 -14.20 -32.20 6.45
C GLU A 364 -15.63 -32.73 6.22
N ILE A 365 -16.17 -32.49 5.03
CA ILE A 365 -17.50 -32.92 4.60
C ILE A 365 -17.37 -34.21 3.78
N CYS A 366 -16.50 -34.22 2.77
CA CYS A 366 -16.18 -35.39 1.94
C CYS A 366 -14.96 -35.14 1.04
N GLU A 367 -14.37 -36.23 0.52
CA GLU A 367 -13.47 -36.20 -0.64
C GLU A 367 -14.30 -36.00 -1.92
N LEU A 368 -13.90 -35.07 -2.78
CA LEU A 368 -14.58 -34.74 -4.04
C LEU A 368 -14.20 -35.71 -5.16
N ASN A 369 -15.18 -36.09 -5.97
CA ASN A 369 -14.95 -36.84 -7.20
C ASN A 369 -14.51 -35.89 -8.32
N THR A 370 -13.19 -35.73 -8.47
CA THR A 370 -12.56 -34.86 -9.47
C THR A 370 -12.55 -35.46 -10.89
N GLU A 371 -12.96 -36.72 -11.06
CA GLU A 371 -13.09 -37.37 -12.38
C GLU A 371 -14.33 -36.89 -13.14
N VAL A 372 -15.26 -36.21 -12.46
CA VAL A 372 -16.43 -35.60 -13.10
C VAL A 372 -16.06 -34.26 -13.73
N ASP A 373 -16.24 -34.10 -15.05
CA ASP A 373 -15.84 -32.89 -15.82
C ASP A 373 -16.37 -31.56 -15.25
N THR A 374 -17.42 -31.60 -14.45
CA THR A 374 -18.07 -30.44 -13.81
C THR A 374 -17.99 -30.44 -12.28
N TRP A 375 -17.02 -31.16 -11.71
CA TRP A 375 -16.91 -31.33 -10.25
C TRP A 375 -16.81 -30.00 -9.50
N ARG A 376 -16.16 -28.97 -10.07
CA ARG A 376 -16.06 -27.64 -9.46
C ARG A 376 -17.39 -26.90 -9.34
N VAL A 377 -18.41 -27.32 -10.10
CA VAL A 377 -19.74 -26.73 -10.11
C VAL A 377 -20.67 -27.47 -9.14
N TYR A 378 -20.64 -28.80 -9.16
CA TYR A 378 -21.58 -29.63 -8.40
C TYR A 378 -21.02 -30.18 -7.09
N LEU A 379 -19.71 -30.12 -6.92
CA LEU A 379 -18.97 -30.63 -5.76
C LEU A 379 -19.42 -32.05 -5.36
N PRO A 380 -19.43 -33.03 -6.31
CA PRO A 380 -19.86 -34.39 -6.01
C PRO A 380 -18.87 -35.04 -5.05
N CYS A 381 -19.37 -35.65 -3.98
CA CYS A 381 -18.53 -36.49 -3.11
C CYS A 381 -18.22 -37.82 -3.81
N LYS A 382 -17.05 -38.40 -3.51
CA LYS A 382 -16.78 -39.82 -3.82
C LYS A 382 -17.71 -40.71 -2.99
N GLU A 383 -18.17 -41.80 -3.59
CA GLU A 383 -19.00 -42.83 -2.93
C GLU A 383 -18.18 -43.77 -2.05
#